data_AF-A0A6A0H5T8-F1
#
_entry.id   AF-A0A6A0H5T8-F1
#
_cell.length_a   1.000
_cell.length_b   1.000
_cell.length_c   1.000
_cell.angle_alpha   90.00
_cell.angle_beta   90.00
_cell.angle_gamma   90.00
#
_symmetry.space_group_name_H-M   'P 1'
#
loop_
_entity.id
_entity.type
_entity.pdbx_description
1 polymer ?
#
loop_
_entity_poly.entity_id
_entity_poly.type
_entity_poly.pdbx_seq_one_letter_code
_entity_poly.pdbx_strand_id
1 'polypeptide(L)'
;MKGTLCVEIKFTLQVGDMAACLVRGSEGEENWILAEISGFNPSTGRYEVEDIDEEQKERHTLSRRRVYPLPLRRANPETNPEALYPEGTIVMALYPQTTCFYKAYVSQPPTLACDDYEVLFEDSSYVDGYSPPLRIAQRYVLPYKDPNKKK
;
A
#
# COMPACT_ATOMS: atom_id res chain seq x y z
N MET A 1 -3.80 -17.38 11.77
CA MET A 1 -4.28 -16.13 11.13
C MET A 1 -4.15 -16.29 9.63
N LYS A 2 -5.24 -16.63 8.93
CA LYS A 2 -5.31 -16.69 7.47
C LYS A 2 -6.22 -15.53 7.06
N GLY A 3 -5.65 -14.49 6.46
CA GLY A 3 -6.37 -13.25 6.18
C GLY A 3 -5.67 -12.44 5.10
N THR A 4 -5.44 -13.10 3.96
CA THR A 4 -5.48 -12.56 2.59
C THR A 4 -4.99 -13.71 1.71
N LEU A 5 -5.70 -13.99 0.62
CA LEU A 5 -5.19 -14.82 -0.45
C LEU A 5 -3.96 -14.14 -1.05
N CYS A 6 -2.81 -14.35 -0.42
CA CYS A 6 -1.50 -14.19 -1.02
C CYS A 6 -1.32 -15.34 -2.01
N VAL A 7 -2.18 -15.38 -3.02
CA VAL A 7 -1.82 -16.12 -4.23
C VAL A 7 -0.59 -15.37 -4.72
N GLU A 8 0.56 -16.02 -4.72
CA GLU A 8 1.69 -15.60 -5.55
C GLU A 8 1.22 -15.71 -7.02
N ILE A 9 0.28 -14.86 -7.41
CA ILE A 9 0.03 -14.58 -8.80
C ILE A 9 1.36 -13.99 -9.22
N LYS A 10 2.06 -14.67 -10.15
CA LYS A 10 3.23 -14.14 -10.84
C LYS A 10 2.77 -12.96 -11.70
N PHE A 11 2.23 -11.91 -11.07
CA PHE A 11 1.72 -10.73 -11.72
C PHE A 11 2.92 -9.87 -12.06
N THR A 12 3.18 -9.73 -13.36
CA THR A 12 4.08 -8.71 -13.86
C THR A 12 3.22 -7.49 -14.12
N LEU A 13 3.50 -6.40 -13.41
CA LEU A 13 2.80 -5.14 -13.62
C LEU A 13 3.14 -4.58 -15.00
N GLN A 14 2.15 -3.96 -15.64
CA GLN A 14 2.28 -3.35 -16.96
C GLN A 14 2.51 -1.84 -16.82
N VAL A 15 2.99 -1.22 -17.90
CA VAL A 15 3.11 0.24 -17.96
C VAL A 15 1.73 0.87 -17.77
N GLY A 16 1.64 1.88 -16.91
CA GLY A 16 0.37 2.51 -16.50
C GLY A 16 -0.30 1.89 -15.27
N ASP A 17 0.18 0.73 -14.78
CA ASP A 17 -0.33 0.19 -13.53
C ASP A 17 0.14 1.03 -12.33
N MET A 18 -0.74 1.20 -11.35
CA MET A 18 -0.43 1.85 -10.08
C MET A 18 0.02 0.81 -9.05
N ALA A 19 1.07 1.13 -8.30
CA ALA A 19 1.65 0.25 -7.29
C ALA A 19 2.12 1.05 -6.06
N ALA A 20 2.17 0.38 -4.91
CA ALA A 20 2.94 0.88 -3.78
C ALA A 20 4.41 0.49 -3.95
N CYS A 21 5.31 1.45 -3.88
CA CYS A 21 6.73 1.29 -4.18
C CYS A 21 7.60 1.73 -3.01
N LEU A 22 8.50 0.86 -2.55
CA LEU A 22 9.45 1.17 -1.49
C LEU A 22 10.69 1.85 -2.08
N VAL A 23 10.70 3.17 -2.02
CA VAL A 23 11.80 4.02 -2.48
C VAL A 23 12.71 4.39 -1.32
N ARG A 24 13.95 4.79 -1.65
CA ARG A 24 14.92 5.27 -0.66
C ARG A 24 15.00 6.79 -0.80
N GLY A 25 14.63 7.50 0.25
CA GLY A 25 14.71 8.96 0.32
C GLY A 25 16.15 9.46 0.42
N SER A 26 16.30 10.78 0.31
CA SER A 26 17.58 11.50 0.33
C SER A 26 18.37 11.29 1.63
N GLU A 27 17.67 11.19 2.77
CA GLU A 27 18.26 10.92 4.09
C GLU A 27 18.52 9.44 4.36
N GLY A 28 18.26 8.57 3.37
CA GLY A 28 18.52 7.15 3.43
C GLY A 28 17.40 6.33 4.07
N GLU A 29 16.34 6.97 4.55
CA GLU A 29 15.08 6.35 4.96
C GLU A 29 14.36 5.69 3.79
N GLU A 30 13.56 4.66 4.06
CA GLU A 30 12.77 3.97 3.05
C GLU A 30 11.29 4.24 3.25
N ASN A 31 10.64 4.80 2.23
CA ASN A 31 9.25 5.21 2.27
C ASN A 31 8.45 4.46 1.19
N TRP A 32 7.25 3.99 1.56
CA TRP A 32 6.32 3.43 0.59
C TRP A 32 5.55 4.57 -0.06
N ILE A 33 5.71 4.74 -1.38
CA ILE A 33 5.01 5.75 -2.17
C ILE A 33 4.03 5.11 -3.14
N LEU A 34 3.04 5.86 -3.58
CA LEU A 34 2.17 5.53 -4.70
C LEU A 34 2.89 5.94 -5.98
N ALA A 35 3.11 4.99 -6.88
CA ALA A 35 3.83 5.23 -8.12
C ALA A 35 3.17 4.51 -9.30
N GLU A 36 3.36 5.07 -10.49
CA GLU A 36 2.98 4.45 -11.75
C GLU A 36 4.15 3.64 -12.31
N ILE A 37 3.88 2.45 -12.84
CA ILE A 37 4.88 1.68 -13.58
C ILE A 37 5.13 2.33 -14.93
N SER A 38 6.37 2.76 -15.18
CA SER A 38 6.80 3.34 -16.47
C SER A 38 7.53 2.32 -17.34
N GLY A 39 8.03 1.22 -16.76
CA GLY A 39 8.72 0.16 -17.49
C GLY A 39 9.02 -1.09 -16.68
N PHE A 40 9.36 -2.17 -17.37
CA PHE A 40 9.88 -3.40 -16.77
C PHE A 40 11.00 -3.98 -17.64
N ASN A 41 12.15 -4.26 -17.03
CA ASN A 41 13.27 -4.90 -17.70
C ASN A 41 13.30 -6.41 -17.38
N PRO A 42 12.94 -7.30 -18.32
CA PRO A 42 12.87 -8.74 -18.06
C PRO A 42 14.24 -9.40 -17.81
N SER A 43 15.33 -8.82 -18.32
CA SER A 43 16.67 -9.40 -18.14
C SER A 43 17.20 -9.19 -16.73
N THR A 44 16.85 -8.07 -16.09
CA THR A 44 17.26 -7.73 -14.72
C THR A 44 16.16 -7.97 -13.67
N GLY A 45 14.92 -8.15 -14.11
CA GLY A 45 13.75 -8.30 -13.23
C GLY A 45 13.43 -7.03 -12.43
N ARG A 46 13.78 -5.85 -12.95
CA ARG A 46 13.57 -4.55 -12.30
C ARG A 46 12.46 -3.76 -12.98
N TYR A 47 11.68 -3.04 -12.18
CA TYR A 47 10.69 -2.08 -12.63
C TYR A 47 11.29 -0.69 -12.69
N GLU A 48 10.82 0.10 -13.65
CA GLU A 48 10.94 1.55 -13.66
C GLU A 48 9.59 2.10 -13.20
N VAL A 49 9.63 3.02 -12.24
CA VAL A 49 8.44 3.60 -11.62
C VAL A 49 8.60 5.12 -11.54
N GLU A 50 7.49 5.85 -11.63
CA GLU A 50 7.42 7.31 -11.51
C GLU A 50 6.47 7.64 -10.35
N ASP A 51 6.93 8.45 -9.38
CA ASP A 51 6.05 8.96 -8.32
C ASP A 51 4.89 9.75 -8.96
N ILE A 52 3.70 9.60 -8.38
CA ILE A 52 2.50 10.28 -8.88
C ILE A 52 2.38 11.72 -8.37
N ASP A 53 3.24 12.12 -7.44
CA ASP A 53 3.34 13.50 -7.01
C ASP A 53 3.78 14.39 -8.19
N GLU A 54 2.96 15.37 -8.56
CA GLU A 54 3.20 16.25 -9.69
C GLU A 54 4.44 17.14 -9.50
N GLU A 55 4.80 17.45 -8.27
CA GLU A 55 5.96 18.27 -7.93
C GLU A 55 7.26 17.45 -7.88
N GLN A 56 7.14 16.14 -7.60
CA GLN A 56 8.24 15.22 -7.37
C GLN A 56 8.18 14.00 -8.30
N LYS A 57 8.07 14.22 -9.63
CA LYS A 57 8.10 13.16 -10.67
C LYS A 57 9.47 12.49 -10.81
N GLU A 58 10.01 11.98 -9.71
CA GLU A 58 11.25 11.26 -9.66
C GLU A 58 11.04 9.84 -10.22
N ARG A 59 12.01 9.39 -11.01
CA ARG A 59 12.01 8.03 -11.58
C ARG A 59 12.91 7.14 -10.76
N HIS A 60 12.40 5.98 -10.37
CA HIS A 60 13.14 4.99 -9.62
C HIS A 60 13.21 3.65 -10.36
N THR A 61 14.38 3.01 -10.30
CA THR A 61 14.53 1.62 -10.76
C THR A 61 14.52 0.67 -9.57
N LEU A 62 13.45 -0.08 -9.39
CA LEU A 62 13.20 -0.90 -8.20
C LEU A 62 13.26 -2.40 -8.51
N SER A 63 13.71 -3.20 -7.54
CA SER A 63 13.55 -4.65 -7.61
C SER A 63 12.09 -5.04 -7.41
N ARG A 64 11.65 -6.17 -7.95
CA ARG A 64 10.27 -6.70 -7.77
C ARG A 64 9.82 -6.81 -6.31
N ARG A 65 10.73 -6.97 -5.35
CA ARG A 65 10.40 -7.05 -3.91
C ARG A 65 10.00 -5.72 -3.28
N ARG A 66 10.37 -4.60 -3.93
CA ARG A 66 10.07 -3.23 -3.51
C ARG A 66 8.81 -2.68 -4.19
N VAL A 67 8.12 -3.50 -4.99
CA VAL A 67 6.93 -3.10 -5.72
C VAL A 67 5.79 -4.00 -5.29
N TYR A 68 4.73 -3.41 -4.75
CA TYR A 68 3.54 -4.09 -4.28
C TYR A 68 2.33 -3.67 -5.14
N PRO A 69 1.71 -4.61 -5.88
CA PRO A 69 0.58 -4.30 -6.75
C PRO A 69 -0.63 -3.84 -5.94
N LEU A 70 -1.36 -2.82 -6.42
CA LEU A 70 -2.62 -2.41 -5.78
C LEU A 70 -3.74 -3.40 -6.09
N PRO A 71 -4.70 -3.61 -5.17
CA PRO A 71 -5.92 -4.34 -5.44
C PRO A 71 -6.67 -3.74 -6.65
N LEU A 72 -6.97 -4.58 -7.64
CA LEU A 72 -7.71 -4.17 -8.85
C LEU A 72 -9.24 -4.15 -8.65
N ARG A 73 -9.73 -4.78 -7.59
CA ARG A 73 -11.15 -4.92 -7.29
C ARG A 73 -11.40 -4.70 -5.81
N ARG A 74 -12.56 -4.13 -5.48
CA ARG A 74 -13.08 -4.12 -4.12
C ARG A 74 -13.57 -5.53 -3.77
N ALA A 75 -13.28 -5.97 -2.56
CA ALA A 75 -13.93 -7.12 -1.98
C ALA A 75 -15.31 -6.69 -1.48
N ASN A 76 -16.33 -7.50 -1.79
CA ASN A 76 -17.67 -7.30 -1.25
C ASN A 76 -17.78 -8.09 0.07
N PRO A 77 -18.04 -7.42 1.21
CA PRO A 77 -18.12 -8.06 2.53
C PRO A 77 -19.12 -9.21 2.61
N GLU A 78 -20.20 -9.19 1.83
CA GLU A 78 -21.23 -10.23 1.86
C GLU A 78 -20.79 -11.52 1.15
N THR A 79 -19.96 -11.39 0.10
CA THR A 79 -19.62 -12.51 -0.79
C THR A 79 -18.18 -12.99 -0.65
N ASN A 80 -17.26 -12.11 -0.24
CA ASN A 80 -15.83 -12.40 -0.09
C ASN A 80 -15.25 -11.73 1.18
N PRO A 81 -15.82 -11.98 2.38
CA PRO A 81 -15.35 -11.38 3.62
C PRO A 81 -13.88 -11.73 3.95
N GLU A 82 -13.40 -12.90 3.52
CA GLU A 82 -12.03 -13.36 3.73
C GLU A 82 -10.97 -12.58 2.94
N ALA A 83 -11.40 -11.79 1.95
CA ALA A 83 -10.54 -10.89 1.18
C ALA A 83 -10.36 -9.52 1.86
N LEU A 84 -11.02 -9.28 3.00
CA LEU A 84 -10.91 -8.06 3.79
C LEU A 84 -9.99 -8.29 5.01
N TYR A 85 -9.20 -7.28 5.36
CA TYR A 85 -8.51 -7.22 6.65
C TYR A 85 -9.52 -7.01 7.79
N PRO A 86 -9.52 -7.84 8.83
CA PRO A 86 -10.40 -7.64 9.99
C PRO A 86 -9.91 -6.47 10.87
N GLU A 87 -10.79 -6.01 11.77
CA GLU A 87 -10.45 -5.07 12.84
C GLU A 87 -9.20 -5.51 13.63
N GLY A 88 -8.37 -4.54 14.01
CA GLY A 88 -7.10 -4.75 14.71
C GLY A 88 -5.94 -5.19 13.81
N THR A 89 -6.16 -5.42 12.52
CA THR A 89 -5.09 -5.81 11.59
C THR A 89 -4.13 -4.63 11.33
N ILE A 90 -2.83 -4.90 11.42
CA ILE A 90 -1.79 -3.95 11.01
C ILE A 90 -1.65 -3.98 9.48
N VAL A 91 -1.80 -2.81 8.87
CA VAL A 91 -1.74 -2.57 7.43
C VAL A 91 -0.78 -1.43 7.13
N MET A 92 -0.45 -1.25 5.86
CA MET A 92 0.01 0.06 5.37
C MET A 92 -1.10 0.68 4.52
N ALA A 93 -1.38 1.96 4.75
CA ALA A 93 -2.47 2.68 4.09
C ALA A 93 -1.99 4.01 3.53
N LEU A 94 -2.54 4.45 2.40
CA LEU A 94 -2.23 5.76 1.82
C LEU A 94 -2.79 6.86 2.75
N TYR A 95 -1.94 7.78 3.21
CA TYR A 95 -2.41 8.87 4.06
C TYR A 95 -3.19 9.89 3.22
N PRO A 96 -4.32 10.44 3.73
CA PRO A 96 -5.15 11.34 2.95
C PRO A 96 -4.37 12.53 2.38
N GLN A 97 -4.66 12.88 1.11
CA GLN A 97 -4.04 14.01 0.40
C GLN A 97 -2.52 13.91 0.22
N THR A 98 -1.94 12.72 0.36
CA THR A 98 -0.52 12.46 0.09
C THR A 98 -0.36 11.33 -0.91
N THR A 99 0.89 11.10 -1.33
CA THR A 99 1.29 9.96 -2.16
C THR A 99 2.00 8.87 -1.36
N CYS A 100 1.97 8.93 -0.01
CA CYS A 100 2.74 8.04 0.85
C CYS A 100 1.86 7.05 1.64
N PHE A 101 2.35 5.83 1.80
CA PHE A 101 1.75 4.80 2.62
C PHE A 101 2.45 4.73 3.99
N TYR A 102 1.64 4.73 5.04
CA TYR A 102 2.12 4.68 6.42
C TYR A 102 1.49 3.51 7.18
N LYS A 103 2.13 3.13 8.28
CA LYS A 103 1.63 2.08 9.17
C LYS A 103 0.32 2.52 9.80
N ALA A 104 -0.68 1.65 9.76
CA ALA A 104 -1.99 1.89 10.32
C ALA A 104 -2.61 0.62 10.88
N TYR A 105 -3.64 0.78 11.70
CA TYR A 105 -4.47 -0.27 12.26
C TYR A 105 -5.88 -0.16 11.70
N VAL A 106 -6.48 -1.29 11.31
CA VAL A 106 -7.89 -1.31 10.90
C VAL A 106 -8.78 -1.11 12.12
N SER A 107 -9.47 0.02 12.19
CA SER A 107 -10.52 0.31 13.19
C SER A 107 -11.83 -0.36 12.79
N GLN A 108 -12.21 -0.21 11.51
CA GLN A 108 -13.45 -0.80 10.99
C GLN A 108 -13.24 -1.31 9.56
N PRO A 109 -13.52 -2.60 9.28
CA PRO A 109 -13.57 -3.09 7.91
C PRO A 109 -14.83 -2.59 7.19
N PRO A 110 -14.82 -2.52 5.84
CA PRO A 110 -16.01 -2.24 5.04
C PRO A 110 -17.15 -3.18 5.41
N THR A 111 -18.35 -2.62 5.59
CA THR A 111 -19.56 -3.41 5.88
C THR A 111 -20.46 -3.58 4.66
N LEU A 112 -20.41 -2.62 3.73
CA LEU A 112 -21.03 -2.67 2.41
C LEU A 112 -19.96 -2.67 1.30
N ALA A 113 -20.34 -3.11 0.10
CA ALA A 113 -19.42 -3.20 -1.05
C ALA A 113 -18.81 -1.84 -1.48
N CYS A 114 -19.51 -0.74 -1.21
CA CYS A 114 -19.06 0.61 -1.52
C CYS A 114 -18.35 1.30 -0.35
N ASP A 115 -18.29 0.67 0.82
CA ASP A 115 -17.62 1.25 1.98
C ASP A 115 -16.10 1.23 1.83
N ASP A 116 -15.48 2.17 2.53
CA ASP A 116 -14.03 2.26 2.72
C ASP A 116 -13.64 1.62 4.06
N TYR A 117 -12.35 1.36 4.26
CA TYR A 117 -11.83 1.03 5.58
C TYR A 117 -11.81 2.27 6.45
N GLU A 118 -12.04 2.10 7.75
CA GLU A 118 -11.61 3.06 8.76
C GLU A 118 -10.30 2.59 9.38
N VAL A 119 -9.28 3.44 9.38
CA VAL A 119 -7.95 3.14 9.92
C VAL A 119 -7.45 4.21 10.87
N LEU A 120 -6.56 3.80 11.78
CA LEU A 120 -5.82 4.66 12.71
C LEU A 120 -4.34 4.61 12.33
N PHE A 121 -3.77 5.73 11.92
CA PHE A 121 -2.34 5.81 11.60
C PHE A 121 -1.51 5.95 12.87
N GLU A 122 -0.34 5.31 12.90
CA GLU A 122 0.63 5.52 13.98
C GLU A 122 1.27 6.90 13.80
N ASP A 123 1.02 7.80 14.75
CA ASP A 123 1.45 9.20 14.69
C ASP A 123 1.74 9.73 16.09
N SER A 124 3.02 9.98 16.38
CA SER A 124 3.51 10.44 17.68
C SER A 124 3.12 11.89 18.03
N SER A 125 2.51 12.63 17.10
CA SER A 125 1.98 13.97 17.39
C SER A 125 0.69 13.92 18.22
N TYR A 126 -0.01 12.78 18.21
CA TYR A 126 -1.19 12.54 19.04
C TYR A 126 -0.83 11.95 20.41
N VAL A 127 -1.65 12.26 21.41
CA VAL A 127 -1.40 11.90 22.82
C VAL A 127 -1.40 10.38 23.03
N ASP A 128 -2.26 9.66 22.32
CA ASP A 128 -2.37 8.21 22.32
C ASP A 128 -1.46 7.54 21.27
N GLY A 129 -0.72 8.33 20.49
CA GLY A 129 0.15 7.86 19.41
C GLY A 129 -0.59 7.46 18.13
N TYR A 130 -1.88 7.79 18.00
CA TYR A 130 -2.69 7.43 16.85
C TYR A 130 -3.48 8.60 16.27
N SER A 131 -3.63 8.63 14.95
CA SER A 131 -4.56 9.55 14.31
C SER A 131 -6.01 9.27 14.73
N PRO A 132 -6.92 10.24 14.60
CA PRO A 132 -8.34 9.97 14.55
C PRO A 132 -8.67 8.93 13.47
N PRO A 133 -9.87 8.31 13.50
CA PRO A 133 -10.27 7.39 12.46
C PRO A 133 -10.40 8.06 11.09
N LEU A 134 -9.70 7.52 10.10
CA LEU A 134 -9.65 8.03 8.73
C LEU A 134 -10.16 6.99 7.73
N ARG A 135 -10.97 7.44 6.76
CA ARG A 135 -11.56 6.57 5.75
C ARG A 135 -10.64 6.41 4.54
N ILE A 136 -10.18 5.19 4.28
CA ILE A 136 -9.27 4.86 3.20
C ILE A 136 -9.90 3.78 2.31
N ALA A 137 -9.98 4.06 1.01
CA ALA A 137 -10.51 3.10 0.05
C ALA A 137 -9.72 1.78 0.05
N GLN A 138 -10.43 0.65 -0.15
CA GLN A 138 -9.82 -0.69 -0.14
C GLN A 138 -8.58 -0.83 -1.04
N ARG A 139 -8.56 -0.09 -2.17
CA ARG A 139 -7.44 -0.06 -3.13
C ARG A 139 -6.13 0.44 -2.52
N TYR A 140 -6.20 1.23 -1.45
CA TYR A 140 -5.07 1.88 -0.82
C TYR A 140 -4.76 1.34 0.58
N VAL A 141 -5.34 0.19 0.94
CA VAL A 141 -5.04 -0.55 2.18
C VAL A 141 -4.36 -1.85 1.81
N LEU A 142 -3.10 -2.03 2.22
CA LEU A 142 -2.23 -3.12 1.79
C LEU A 142 -1.65 -3.86 3.01
N PRO A 143 -1.18 -5.11 2.86
CA PRO A 143 -0.51 -5.79 3.95
C PRO A 143 0.72 -5.01 4.38
N TYR A 144 0.88 -4.83 5.69
CA TYR A 144 2.04 -4.13 6.21
C TYR A 144 3.35 -4.84 5.83
N LYS A 145 4.26 -4.09 5.20
CA LYS A 145 5.61 -4.52 4.87
C LYS A 145 6.59 -3.61 5.60
N ASP A 146 7.15 -4.12 6.70
CA ASP A 146 8.16 -3.41 7.47
C ASP A 146 9.38 -3.08 6.58
N PRO A 147 9.64 -1.78 6.31
CA PRO A 147 10.75 -1.37 5.48
C PRO A 147 12.11 -1.62 6.15
N ASN A 148 12.15 -1.62 7.48
CA ASN A 148 13.39 -1.74 8.26
C ASN A 148 13.75 -3.19 8.61
N LYS A 149 12.87 -4.14 8.29
CA LYS A 149 13.11 -5.56 8.57
C LYS A 149 14.18 -6.12 7.63
N LYS A 150 15.44 -6.00 8.06
CA LYS A 150 16.56 -6.76 7.48
C LYS A 150 16.24 -8.25 7.60
N LYS A 151 16.25 -8.96 6.47
CA LYS A 151 16.23 -10.42 6.47
C LYS A 151 17.55 -10.97 6.95
#